data_AF-A0A3N1XPQ4-F1
#
_entry.id   AF-A0A3N1XPQ4-F1
#
_cell.length_a   1.000
_cell.length_b   1.000
_cell.length_c   1.000
_cell.angle_alpha   90.00
_cell.angle_beta   90.00
_cell.angle_gamma   90.00
#
_symmetry.space_group_name_H-M   'P 1'
#
loop_
_entity.id
_entity.type
_entity.pdbx_description
1 polymer ?
#
loop_
_entity_poly.entity_id
_entity_poly.type
_entity_poly.pdbx_seq_one_letter_code
_entity_poly.pdbx_strand_id
1 'polypeptide(L)'
;MNQLVQCIDCYDLKDIESFQIPQETSELRFGDEFCFKKCLSDDQLDEAINLTQKYRKRLSFIYPRLNDYEINLVKEQLCKINTYDLPVYIIANDFGISQIKKSLSLKNLRVILGRQTISVPMRARPAMPSVMGKDNMISNFADKKLFHLSNLNYKLTLKFLKSNDIYGVEFDYIPETFPLIRKLQKEGMYIYIHKSNVMVALTRKCYTKRIICEEGTGCGLICKNKKYHLYHEVTEELFMDGNALLAAIPFKEKDIQELNNENFSLINSHSWIKEYIK
;
A
#
# COMPACT_ATOMS: atom_id res chain seq x y z
N MET A 1 17.30 11.41 -7.92
CA MET A 1 17.65 11.01 -6.53
C MET A 1 16.42 10.30 -5.97
N ASN A 2 16.51 9.03 -5.57
CA ASN A 2 15.33 8.25 -5.17
C ASN A 2 14.77 8.80 -3.85
N GLN A 3 13.47 9.14 -3.84
CA GLN A 3 12.79 9.62 -2.64
C GLN A 3 12.52 8.43 -1.71
N LEU A 4 13.11 8.44 -0.52
CA LEU A 4 12.86 7.40 0.47
C LEU A 4 11.61 7.74 1.28
N VAL A 5 10.79 6.73 1.53
CA VAL A 5 9.57 6.81 2.32
C VAL A 5 9.68 5.84 3.48
N GLN A 6 9.39 6.33 4.69
CA GLN A 6 9.39 5.53 5.91
C GLN A 6 7.95 5.37 6.41
N CYS A 7 7.55 4.12 6.65
CA CYS A 7 6.28 3.81 7.31
C CYS A 7 6.48 3.68 8.82
N ILE A 8 5.56 4.26 9.59
CA ILE A 8 5.49 4.23 11.04
C ILE A 8 4.13 3.61 11.39
N ASP A 9 4.16 2.50 12.13
CA ASP A 9 2.93 1.83 12.58
C ASP A 9 2.19 2.73 13.59
N CYS A 10 0.87 2.62 13.69
CA CYS A 10 0.08 3.42 14.63
C CYS A 10 0.48 3.18 16.10
N TYR A 11 1.07 2.03 16.42
CA TYR A 11 1.52 1.72 17.78
C TYR A 11 2.85 2.36 18.14
N ASP A 12 3.69 2.62 17.13
CA ASP A 12 5.01 3.22 17.29
C ASP A 12 4.93 4.72 17.59
N LEU A 13 3.79 5.35 17.32
CA LEU A 13 3.55 6.78 17.59
C LEU A 13 3.58 7.15 19.08
N LYS A 14 3.37 6.18 19.99
CA LYS A 14 3.35 6.48 21.43
C LYS A 14 4.74 6.77 22.01
N ASP A 15 5.79 6.26 21.37
CA ASP A 15 7.18 6.41 21.79
C ASP A 15 8.00 7.23 20.78
N ILE A 16 7.32 8.16 20.09
CA ILE A 16 7.82 8.85 18.91
C ILE A 16 9.09 9.68 19.14
N GLU A 17 9.31 10.12 20.38
CA GLU A 17 10.51 10.88 20.75
C GLU A 17 11.80 10.06 20.61
N SER A 18 11.70 8.73 20.63
CA SER A 18 12.82 7.81 20.44
C SER A 18 13.15 7.53 18.98
N PHE A 19 12.27 7.90 18.03
CA PHE A 19 12.46 7.58 16.62
C PHE A 19 13.53 8.46 15.97
N GLN A 20 14.59 7.81 15.49
CA GLN A 20 15.52 8.43 14.55
C GLN A 20 14.93 8.37 13.14
N ILE A 21 14.57 9.53 12.59
CA ILE A 21 14.14 9.66 11.20
C ILE A 21 15.37 9.96 10.35
N PRO A 22 15.77 9.06 9.42
CA PRO A 22 16.92 9.28 8.55
C PRO A 22 16.77 10.57 7.74
N GLN A 23 17.88 11.27 7.51
CA GLN A 23 17.87 12.58 6.84
C GLN A 23 17.33 12.47 5.40
N GLU A 24 17.66 11.36 4.72
CA GLU A 24 17.28 11.01 3.36
C GLU A 24 15.79 10.64 3.21
N THR A 25 15.08 10.38 4.31
CA THR A 25 13.63 10.17 4.29
C THR A 25 12.93 11.44 3.84
N SER A 26 12.13 11.36 2.79
CA SER A 26 11.40 12.49 2.20
C SER A 26 9.93 12.56 2.65
N GLU A 27 9.39 11.44 3.11
CA GLU A 27 7.98 11.27 3.46
C GLU A 27 7.83 10.31 4.63
N LEU A 28 6.93 10.66 5.54
CA LEU A 28 6.53 9.84 6.68
C LEU A 28 5.10 9.38 6.47
N ARG A 29 4.89 8.07 6.63
CA ARG A 29 3.60 7.40 6.49
C ARG A 29 3.15 6.85 7.82
N PHE A 30 1.89 7.08 8.14
CA PHE A 30 1.31 6.64 9.40
C PHE A 30 0.08 5.79 9.16
N GLY A 31 -0.04 4.70 9.93
CA GLY A 31 -1.20 3.80 9.89
C GLY A 31 -0.82 2.38 9.48
N ASP A 32 -1.83 1.52 9.46
CA ASP A 32 -1.68 0.10 9.15
C ASP A 32 -2.36 -0.23 7.81
N GLU A 33 -1.65 -0.99 6.98
CA GLU A 33 -2.12 -1.36 5.66
C GLU A 33 -3.19 -2.45 5.71
N PHE A 34 -3.12 -3.39 6.67
CA PHE A 34 -3.78 -4.68 6.61
C PHE A 34 -4.98 -4.84 7.54
N CYS A 35 -5.24 -3.89 8.44
CA CYS A 35 -6.29 -4.03 9.45
C CYS A 35 -6.97 -2.71 9.82
N PHE A 36 -8.28 -2.60 9.53
CA PHE A 36 -9.09 -1.44 9.91
C PHE A 36 -9.20 -1.20 11.43
N LYS A 37 -9.02 -2.24 12.25
CA LYS A 37 -8.98 -2.10 13.71
C LYS A 37 -7.68 -1.45 14.21
N LYS A 38 -6.71 -1.24 13.33
CA LYS A 38 -5.45 -0.52 13.58
C LYS A 38 -5.42 0.85 12.90
N CYS A 39 -6.56 1.37 12.42
CA CYS A 39 -6.65 2.76 12.00
C CYS A 39 -6.25 3.68 13.16
N LEU A 40 -5.63 4.81 12.83
CA LEU A 40 -5.21 5.84 13.79
C LEU A 40 -6.43 6.44 14.49
N SER A 41 -6.30 6.75 15.78
CA SER A 41 -7.24 7.65 16.46
C SER A 41 -6.99 9.11 16.08
N ASP A 42 -7.91 9.99 16.43
CA ASP A 42 -7.81 11.42 16.13
C ASP A 42 -6.60 12.09 16.80
N ASP A 43 -6.27 11.67 18.03
CA ASP A 43 -5.07 12.13 18.74
C ASP A 43 -3.79 11.69 18.02
N GLN A 44 -3.77 10.46 17.53
CA GLN A 44 -2.62 9.92 16.78
C GLN A 44 -2.45 10.62 15.41
N LEU A 45 -3.54 11.11 14.81
CA LEU A 45 -3.44 11.94 13.60
C LEU A 45 -2.72 13.25 13.92
N ASP A 46 -3.07 13.91 15.02
CA ASP A 46 -2.44 15.18 15.43
C ASP A 46 -0.96 14.97 15.77
N GLU A 47 -0.61 13.89 16.48
CA GLU A 47 0.78 13.50 16.74
C GLU A 47 1.58 13.28 15.45
N ALA A 48 1.03 12.55 14.49
CA ALA A 48 1.66 12.29 13.19
C ALA A 48 1.93 13.58 12.39
N ILE A 49 1.00 14.54 12.46
CA ILE A 49 1.14 15.85 11.82
C ILE A 49 2.24 16.67 12.48
N ASN A 50 2.21 16.79 13.80
CA ASN A 50 3.21 17.52 14.56
C ASN A 50 4.62 16.97 14.31
N LEU A 51 4.76 15.64 14.29
CA LEU A 51 6.02 15.00 13.95
C LEU A 51 6.48 15.38 12.53
N THR A 52 5.58 15.27 11.56
CA THR A 52 5.93 15.52 10.16
C THR A 52 6.33 16.97 9.91
N GLN A 53 5.66 17.92 10.57
CA GLN A 53 6.01 19.34 10.55
C GLN A 53 7.37 19.60 11.21
N LYS A 54 7.62 19.01 12.39
CA LYS A 54 8.91 19.10 13.10
C LYS A 54 10.09 18.68 12.22
N TYR A 55 9.95 17.58 11.48
CA TYR A 55 10.99 17.07 10.59
C TYR A 55 10.91 17.60 9.15
N ARG A 56 9.93 18.46 8.84
CA ARG A 56 9.69 19.05 7.51
C ARG A 56 9.62 18.00 6.40
N LYS A 57 8.91 16.91 6.64
CA LYS A 57 8.73 15.82 5.66
C LYS A 57 7.35 15.91 5.00
N ARG A 58 7.13 15.17 3.91
CA ARG A 58 5.77 14.97 3.38
C ARG A 58 4.98 14.08 4.34
N LEU A 59 3.70 14.40 4.51
CA LEU A 59 2.79 13.65 5.37
C LEU A 59 1.93 12.69 4.56
N SER A 60 1.74 11.49 5.06
CA SER A 60 0.89 10.49 4.43
C SER A 60 0.18 9.62 5.46
N PHE A 61 -1.09 9.31 5.20
CA PHE A 61 -1.88 8.41 6.03
C PHE A 61 -2.27 7.16 5.26
N ILE A 62 -2.09 6.00 5.88
CA ILE A 62 -2.44 4.70 5.33
C ILE A 62 -3.79 4.29 5.90
N TYR A 63 -4.71 4.00 5.00
CA TYR A 63 -5.99 3.41 5.34
C TYR A 63 -6.12 2.02 4.71
N PRO A 64 -6.46 0.99 5.51
CA PRO A 64 -6.66 -0.37 5.05
C PRO A 64 -8.01 -0.49 4.31
N ARG A 65 -8.40 -1.72 3.94
CA ARG A 65 -9.78 -2.00 3.55
C ARG A 65 -10.72 -1.81 4.73
N LEU A 66 -11.82 -1.09 4.53
CA LEU A 66 -12.73 -0.66 5.58
C LEU A 66 -14.05 -1.44 5.47
N ASN A 67 -14.79 -1.50 6.58
CA ASN A 67 -16.19 -1.91 6.56
C ASN A 67 -17.08 -0.67 6.73
N ASP A 68 -18.40 -0.87 6.70
CA ASP A 68 -19.40 0.22 6.73
C ASP A 68 -19.36 1.09 7.99
N TYR A 69 -18.89 0.57 9.11
CA TYR A 69 -18.71 1.38 10.32
C TYR A 69 -17.45 2.24 10.20
N GLU A 70 -16.29 1.62 9.97
CA GLU A 70 -15.02 2.33 9.91
C GLU A 70 -14.92 3.31 8.72
N ILE A 71 -15.65 3.11 7.62
CA ILE A 71 -15.69 4.07 6.51
C ILE A 71 -16.28 5.43 6.93
N ASN A 72 -17.22 5.44 7.89
CA ASN A 72 -17.80 6.68 8.41
C ASN A 72 -16.81 7.41 9.34
N LEU A 73 -16.08 6.67 10.17
CA LEU A 73 -15.01 7.25 10.99
C LEU A 73 -13.91 7.85 10.09
N VAL A 74 -13.46 7.11 9.08
CA VAL A 74 -12.45 7.63 8.14
C VAL A 74 -12.97 8.85 7.40
N LYS A 75 -14.26 8.93 7.05
CA LYS A 75 -14.84 10.13 6.44
C LYS A 75 -14.64 11.38 7.32
N GLU A 76 -14.87 11.29 8.62
CA GLU A 76 -14.66 12.40 9.57
C GLU A 76 -13.18 12.77 9.66
N GLN A 77 -12.30 11.77 9.74
CA GLN A 77 -10.85 11.98 9.75
C GLN A 77 -10.36 12.66 8.48
N LEU A 78 -10.84 12.28 7.29
CA LEU A 78 -10.45 12.92 6.04
C LEU A 78 -10.90 14.39 5.99
N CYS A 79 -12.06 14.73 6.57
CA CYS A 79 -12.48 16.12 6.72
C CYS A 79 -11.52 16.91 7.61
N LYS A 80 -11.14 16.36 8.77
CA LYS A 80 -10.13 16.95 9.68
C LYS A 80 -8.79 17.12 8.96
N ILE A 81 -8.31 16.08 8.29
CA ILE A 81 -7.04 16.11 7.55
C ILE A 81 -7.06 17.15 6.41
N ASN A 82 -8.21 17.37 5.79
CA ASN A 82 -8.32 18.35 4.72
C ASN A 82 -8.21 19.81 5.22
N THR A 83 -8.35 20.09 6.52
CA THR A 83 -8.21 21.47 7.04
C THR A 83 -6.77 21.93 7.21
N TYR A 84 -5.78 21.06 7.04
CA TYR A 84 -4.38 21.45 7.18
C TYR A 84 -3.85 22.18 5.93
N ASP A 85 -2.91 23.11 6.15
CA ASP A 85 -2.37 24.03 5.12
C ASP A 85 -1.39 23.38 4.12
N LEU A 86 -1.18 22.06 4.20
CA LEU A 86 -0.25 21.32 3.36
C LEU A 86 -0.97 20.17 2.63
N PRO A 87 -0.55 19.82 1.40
CA PRO A 87 -1.06 18.63 0.74
C PRO A 87 -0.77 17.36 1.55
N VAL A 88 -1.81 16.61 1.88
CA VAL A 88 -1.69 15.33 2.60
C VAL A 88 -1.99 14.18 1.66
N TYR A 89 -1.12 13.16 1.65
CA TYR A 89 -1.33 12.00 0.80
C TYR A 89 -2.09 10.90 1.55
N ILE A 90 -3.05 10.28 0.89
CA ILE A 90 -3.91 9.24 1.45
C ILE A 90 -3.67 7.95 0.69
N ILE A 91 -3.03 6.98 1.33
CA ILE A 91 -2.83 5.65 0.77
C ILE A 91 -4.12 4.86 1.03
N ALA A 92 -4.93 4.74 -0.02
CA ALA A 92 -6.22 4.11 0.02
C ALA A 92 -6.11 2.64 -0.43
N ASN A 93 -6.29 1.71 0.51
CA ASN A 93 -6.47 0.28 0.20
C ASN A 93 -7.95 -0.08 -0.12
N ASP A 94 -8.83 0.93 -0.09
CA ASP A 94 -10.25 0.84 -0.42
C ASP A 94 -10.65 1.95 -1.40
N PHE A 95 -11.38 1.61 -2.47
CA PHE A 95 -11.86 2.61 -3.44
C PHE A 95 -12.91 3.55 -2.84
N GLY A 96 -13.62 3.16 -1.77
CA GLY A 96 -14.57 4.01 -1.06
C GLY A 96 -13.95 5.32 -0.57
N ILE A 97 -12.67 5.29 -0.18
CA ILE A 97 -11.92 6.50 0.26
C ILE A 97 -11.78 7.50 -0.89
N SER A 98 -11.46 7.03 -2.10
CA SER A 98 -11.39 7.90 -3.28
C SER A 98 -12.74 8.53 -3.61
N GLN A 99 -13.83 7.79 -3.41
CA GLN A 99 -15.18 8.29 -3.62
C GLN A 99 -15.58 9.32 -2.56
N ILE A 100 -15.21 9.13 -1.29
CA ILE A 100 -15.42 10.13 -0.23
C ILE A 100 -14.69 11.43 -0.56
N LYS A 101 -13.40 11.35 -0.93
CA LYS A 101 -12.59 12.51 -1.31
C LYS A 101 -13.26 13.31 -2.44
N LYS A 102 -13.79 12.61 -3.44
CA LYS A 102 -14.51 13.22 -4.57
C LYS A 102 -15.86 13.81 -4.15
N SER A 103 -16.68 13.08 -3.41
CA SER A 103 -18.04 13.52 -3.04
C SER A 103 -18.03 14.71 -2.09
N LEU A 104 -17.04 14.77 -1.19
CA LEU A 104 -16.86 15.88 -0.26
C LEU A 104 -15.94 16.99 -0.79
N SER A 105 -15.45 16.87 -2.02
CA SER A 105 -14.56 17.87 -2.64
C SER A 105 -13.33 18.23 -1.78
N LEU A 106 -12.68 17.23 -1.17
CA LEU A 106 -11.51 17.42 -0.31
C LEU A 106 -10.26 17.68 -1.15
N LYS A 107 -9.96 18.96 -1.40
CA LYS A 107 -8.93 19.41 -2.36
C LYS A 107 -7.49 19.28 -1.85
N ASN A 108 -7.28 19.29 -0.53
CA ASN A 108 -5.93 19.21 0.05
C ASN A 108 -5.41 17.77 0.09
N LEU A 109 -6.27 16.80 -0.21
CA LEU A 109 -5.93 15.38 -0.17
C LEU A 109 -5.48 14.88 -1.54
N ARG A 110 -4.36 14.15 -1.58
CA ARG A 110 -3.88 13.44 -2.77
C ARG A 110 -4.01 11.94 -2.56
N VAL A 111 -4.90 11.30 -3.30
CA VAL A 111 -5.15 9.87 -3.12
C VAL A 111 -4.10 9.06 -3.89
N ILE A 112 -3.46 8.13 -3.20
CA ILE A 112 -2.59 7.10 -3.73
C ILE A 112 -3.33 5.78 -3.59
N LEU A 113 -3.37 4.98 -4.64
CA LEU A 113 -3.89 3.63 -4.56
C LEU A 113 -2.86 2.70 -3.92
N GLY A 114 -3.18 2.18 -2.74
CA GLY A 114 -2.35 1.21 -2.04
C GLY A 114 -2.30 -0.14 -2.74
N ARG A 115 -1.25 -0.92 -2.49
CA ARG A 115 -0.99 -2.19 -3.21
C ARG A 115 -2.10 -3.24 -3.08
N GLN A 116 -3.04 -3.11 -2.13
CA GLN A 116 -4.23 -3.99 -2.06
C GLN A 116 -5.33 -3.69 -3.08
N THR A 117 -5.38 -2.48 -3.61
CA THR A 117 -6.36 -2.10 -4.67
C THR A 117 -5.92 -2.56 -6.05
N ILE A 118 -4.63 -2.86 -6.18
CA ILE A 118 -4.01 -3.31 -7.41
C ILE A 118 -3.79 -4.80 -7.31
N SER A 119 -3.77 -5.51 -8.42
CA SER A 119 -3.36 -6.91 -8.43
C SER A 119 -1.83 -7.00 -8.52
N VAL A 120 -1.21 -7.91 -7.78
CA VAL A 120 0.24 -8.16 -7.81
C VAL A 120 0.47 -9.56 -8.37
N PRO A 121 1.49 -9.81 -9.21
CA PRO A 121 1.70 -11.09 -9.90
C PRO A 121 1.80 -12.30 -8.98
N MET A 122 2.34 -12.13 -7.76
CA MET A 122 2.43 -13.21 -6.78
C MET A 122 1.09 -13.62 -6.15
N ARG A 123 0.02 -12.83 -6.35
CA ARG A 123 -1.34 -13.27 -6.01
C ARG A 123 -1.85 -14.15 -7.14
N ALA A 124 -2.02 -15.45 -6.86
CA ALA A 124 -2.46 -16.49 -7.79
C ALA A 124 -3.41 -15.99 -8.90
N ARG A 125 -2.83 -15.63 -10.05
CA ARG A 125 -3.57 -15.38 -11.28
C ARG A 125 -3.11 -16.38 -12.34
N PRO A 126 -4.04 -17.14 -12.92
CA PRO A 126 -3.69 -17.94 -14.10
C PRO A 126 -3.25 -17.00 -15.24
N ALA A 127 -2.26 -17.42 -16.03
CA ALA A 127 -1.83 -16.69 -17.20
C ALA A 127 -3.02 -16.54 -18.17
N MET A 128 -3.40 -15.32 -18.56
CA MET A 128 -4.56 -15.13 -19.45
C MET A 128 -4.55 -15.94 -20.74
N PRO A 129 -3.42 -16.22 -21.40
CA PRO A 129 -3.42 -17.09 -22.57
C PRO A 129 -4.03 -18.48 -22.31
N SER A 130 -4.02 -18.97 -21.06
CA SER A 130 -4.67 -20.24 -20.69
C SER A 130 -6.14 -20.10 -20.28
N VAL A 131 -6.63 -18.90 -19.94
CA VAL A 131 -8.01 -18.66 -19.48
C VAL A 131 -8.88 -17.98 -20.54
N MET A 132 -8.28 -17.09 -21.33
CA MET A 132 -8.92 -16.41 -22.44
C MET A 132 -8.37 -17.00 -23.74
N GLY A 133 -9.10 -17.98 -24.28
CA GLY A 133 -8.91 -18.45 -25.65
C GLY A 133 -8.89 -17.29 -26.65
N LYS A 134 -8.39 -17.57 -27.86
CA LYS A 134 -8.16 -16.59 -28.94
C LYS A 134 -9.33 -15.58 -29.09
N ASP A 135 -8.96 -14.30 -29.13
CA ASP A 135 -9.72 -13.12 -29.52
C ASP A 135 -11.14 -12.95 -28.97
N ASN A 136 -11.22 -12.49 -27.71
CA ASN A 136 -12.44 -11.89 -27.16
C ASN A 136 -12.32 -10.35 -27.07
N MET A 137 -13.45 -9.66 -26.93
CA MET A 137 -13.54 -8.18 -26.92
C MET A 137 -12.66 -7.55 -25.84
N ILE A 138 -12.49 -8.20 -24.68
CA ILE A 138 -11.64 -7.77 -23.57
C ILE A 138 -10.16 -7.76 -23.98
N SER A 139 -9.77 -8.67 -24.87
CA SER A 139 -8.40 -8.82 -25.34
C SER A 139 -7.90 -7.66 -26.21
N ASN A 140 -8.81 -6.87 -26.80
CA ASN A 140 -8.49 -5.63 -27.52
C ASN A 140 -8.15 -4.46 -26.59
N PHE A 141 -8.55 -4.54 -25.32
CA PHE A 141 -8.37 -3.47 -24.32
C PHE A 141 -7.28 -3.77 -23.30
N ALA A 142 -6.78 -5.00 -23.26
CA ALA A 142 -5.76 -5.47 -22.31
C ALA A 142 -4.40 -5.66 -23.00
N ASP A 143 -3.32 -5.26 -22.35
CA ASP A 143 -2.02 -5.82 -22.68
C ASP A 143 -1.95 -7.26 -22.14
N LYS A 144 -2.11 -8.24 -23.05
CA LYS A 144 -2.11 -9.68 -22.73
C LYS A 144 -0.82 -10.10 -22.00
N LYS A 145 0.32 -9.46 -22.29
CA LYS A 145 1.61 -9.77 -21.65
C LYS A 145 1.67 -9.27 -20.22
N LEU A 146 0.97 -8.18 -19.90
CA LEU A 146 1.02 -7.53 -18.58
C LEU A 146 -0.17 -7.86 -17.67
N PHE A 147 -1.18 -8.59 -18.15
CA PHE A 147 -2.40 -8.84 -17.38
C PHE A 147 -2.17 -9.63 -16.09
N HIS A 148 -1.29 -10.62 -16.12
CA HIS A 148 -0.97 -11.39 -14.93
C HIS A 148 -0.23 -10.52 -13.89
N LEU A 149 0.28 -9.35 -14.29
CA LEU A 149 1.05 -8.46 -13.44
C LEU A 149 0.19 -7.44 -12.69
N SER A 150 -0.97 -7.03 -13.23
CA SER A 150 -1.84 -6.02 -12.61
C SER A 150 -3.22 -5.90 -13.27
N ASN A 151 -4.19 -5.35 -12.54
CA ASN A 151 -5.47 -4.88 -13.08
C ASN A 151 -5.40 -3.46 -13.72
N LEU A 152 -4.23 -2.80 -13.68
CA LEU A 152 -4.03 -1.45 -14.23
C LEU A 152 -3.59 -1.42 -15.70
N ASN A 153 -3.69 -2.55 -16.41
CA ASN A 153 -3.26 -2.66 -17.80
C ASN A 153 -4.35 -2.24 -18.83
N TYR A 154 -5.56 -1.91 -18.38
CA TYR A 154 -6.70 -1.51 -19.22
C TYR A 154 -6.86 0.02 -19.34
N LYS A 155 -7.13 0.51 -20.57
CA LYS A 155 -7.39 1.94 -20.83
C LYS A 155 -8.55 2.50 -20.00
N LEU A 156 -9.61 1.72 -19.82
CA LEU A 156 -10.78 2.12 -19.03
C LEU A 156 -10.42 2.34 -17.55
N THR A 157 -9.59 1.46 -16.99
CA THR A 157 -9.07 1.63 -15.63
C THR A 157 -8.28 2.92 -15.51
N LEU A 158 -7.36 3.22 -16.44
CA LEU A 158 -6.59 4.46 -16.41
C LEU A 158 -7.48 5.71 -16.51
N LYS A 159 -8.51 5.68 -17.37
CA LYS A 159 -9.51 6.77 -17.45
C LYS A 159 -10.27 6.93 -16.14
N PHE A 160 -10.68 5.83 -15.53
CA PHE A 160 -11.33 5.84 -14.21
C PHE A 160 -10.42 6.47 -13.15
N LEU A 161 -9.15 6.06 -13.07
CA LEU A 161 -8.19 6.62 -12.12
C LEU A 161 -8.01 8.12 -12.30
N LYS A 162 -7.79 8.58 -13.55
CA LYS A 162 -7.68 10.02 -13.86
C LYS A 162 -8.94 10.80 -13.47
N SER A 163 -10.13 10.24 -13.72
CA SER A 163 -11.42 10.88 -13.36
C SER A 163 -11.72 10.94 -11.86
N ASN A 164 -10.95 10.23 -11.04
CA ASN A 164 -11.02 10.26 -9.58
C ASN A 164 -9.83 11.00 -8.96
N ASP A 165 -9.03 11.70 -9.78
CA ASP A 165 -7.88 12.50 -9.32
C ASP A 165 -6.94 11.67 -8.43
N ILE A 166 -6.67 10.44 -8.88
CA ILE A 166 -5.69 9.55 -8.27
C ILE A 166 -4.30 10.05 -8.65
N TYR A 167 -3.52 10.44 -7.65
CA TYR A 167 -2.18 10.99 -7.81
C TYR A 167 -1.15 9.91 -8.15
N GLY A 168 -1.27 8.76 -7.50
CA GLY A 168 -0.25 7.73 -7.60
C GLY A 168 -0.71 6.35 -7.20
N VAL A 169 0.22 5.43 -7.29
CA VAL A 169 -0.03 3.99 -7.18
C VAL A 169 1.16 3.31 -6.48
N GLU A 170 0.87 2.39 -5.57
CA GLU A 170 1.87 1.52 -4.94
C GLU A 170 2.00 0.16 -5.63
N PHE A 171 3.26 -0.28 -5.78
CA PHE A 171 3.64 -1.59 -6.29
C PHE A 171 4.60 -2.28 -5.31
N ASP A 172 4.59 -3.60 -5.33
CA ASP A 172 5.66 -4.39 -4.75
C ASP A 172 6.87 -4.42 -5.69
N TYR A 173 8.09 -4.50 -5.13
CA TYR A 173 9.30 -4.67 -5.93
C TYR A 173 9.32 -6.03 -6.64
N ILE A 174 8.88 -6.02 -7.89
CA ILE A 174 8.88 -7.18 -8.80
C ILE A 174 9.32 -6.65 -10.17
N PRO A 175 10.56 -6.89 -10.61
CA PRO A 175 11.10 -6.35 -11.86
C PRO A 175 10.23 -6.61 -13.08
N GLU A 176 9.53 -7.75 -13.13
CA GLU A 176 8.60 -8.13 -14.18
C GLU A 176 7.46 -7.10 -14.36
N THR A 177 7.12 -6.33 -13.32
CA THR A 177 6.09 -5.28 -13.37
C THR A 177 6.59 -3.95 -13.96
N PHE A 178 7.90 -3.77 -14.14
CA PHE A 178 8.49 -2.49 -14.54
C PHE A 178 8.04 -1.97 -15.91
N PRO A 179 7.79 -2.81 -16.93
CA PRO A 179 7.18 -2.36 -18.19
C PRO A 179 5.82 -1.69 -17.98
N LEU A 180 4.99 -2.21 -17.08
CA LEU A 180 3.71 -1.61 -16.71
C LEU A 180 3.93 -0.30 -15.95
N ILE A 181 4.83 -0.29 -14.98
CA ILE A 181 5.15 0.91 -14.19
C ILE A 181 5.57 2.06 -15.10
N ARG A 182 6.45 1.82 -16.08
CA ARG A 182 6.86 2.85 -17.06
C ARG A 182 5.69 3.38 -17.88
N LYS A 183 4.73 2.53 -18.23
CA LYS A 183 3.50 2.96 -18.91
C LYS A 183 2.67 3.90 -18.01
N LEU A 184 2.50 3.56 -16.73
CA LEU A 184 1.77 4.39 -15.77
C LEU A 184 2.46 5.74 -15.53
N GLN A 185 3.79 5.76 -15.44
CA GLN A 185 4.57 7.00 -15.34
C GLN A 185 4.37 7.92 -16.54
N LYS A 186 4.36 7.36 -17.77
CA LYS A 186 4.07 8.13 -18.99
C LYS A 186 2.66 8.72 -19.00
N GLU A 187 1.72 8.09 -18.29
CA GLU A 187 0.35 8.58 -18.11
C GLU A 187 0.21 9.60 -16.98
N GLY A 188 1.33 9.99 -16.34
CA GLY A 188 1.40 11.01 -15.29
C GLY A 188 1.20 10.49 -13.86
N MET A 189 1.13 9.17 -13.66
CA MET A 189 0.98 8.59 -12.32
C MET A 189 2.30 8.60 -11.56
N TYR A 190 2.27 9.03 -10.30
CA TYR A 190 3.40 8.87 -9.39
C TYR A 190 3.47 7.43 -8.88
N ILE A 191 4.67 6.85 -8.83
CA ILE A 191 4.85 5.44 -8.46
C ILE A 191 5.52 5.33 -7.10
N TYR A 192 5.02 4.43 -6.27
CA TYR A 192 5.69 4.03 -5.05
C TYR A 192 6.00 2.54 -5.09
N ILE A 193 7.20 2.14 -4.66
CA ILE A 193 7.65 0.75 -4.72
C ILE A 193 8.06 0.26 -3.34
N HIS A 194 7.38 -0.76 -2.82
CA HIS A 194 7.74 -1.43 -1.56
C HIS A 194 8.98 -2.29 -1.74
N LYS A 195 10.03 -1.98 -0.97
CA LYS A 195 11.29 -2.73 -0.99
C LYS A 195 11.20 -3.98 -0.12
N SER A 196 11.74 -5.08 -0.64
CA SER A 196 12.08 -6.28 0.15
C SER A 196 10.91 -7.06 0.76
N ASN A 197 9.67 -6.63 0.58
CA ASN A 197 8.47 -7.35 1.01
C ASN A 197 7.42 -7.29 -0.09
N VAL A 198 6.99 -8.46 -0.56
CA VAL A 198 5.99 -8.60 -1.62
C VAL A 198 4.77 -9.29 -1.07
N MET A 199 3.59 -8.72 -1.30
CA MET A 199 2.35 -9.32 -0.82
C MET A 199 1.95 -10.51 -1.69
N VAL A 200 1.99 -11.71 -1.11
CA VAL A 200 1.63 -12.96 -1.80
C VAL A 200 0.16 -13.31 -1.62
N ALA A 201 -0.42 -13.01 -0.46
CA ALA A 201 -1.82 -13.25 -0.19
C ALA A 201 -2.40 -12.22 0.78
N LEU A 202 -3.69 -11.95 0.61
CA LEU A 202 -4.51 -11.15 1.49
C LEU A 202 -5.85 -11.84 1.67
N THR A 203 -6.29 -12.06 2.91
CA THR A 203 -7.59 -12.69 3.18
C THR A 203 -8.64 -11.71 3.67
N ARG A 204 -9.90 -12.05 3.39
CA ARG A 204 -11.07 -11.33 3.93
C ARG A 204 -11.25 -11.54 5.44
N LYS A 205 -10.72 -12.63 5.99
CA LYS A 205 -10.75 -12.93 7.44
C LYS A 205 -9.33 -12.83 8.00
N CYS A 206 -9.22 -12.44 9.27
CA CYS A 206 -7.92 -12.26 9.91
C CYS A 206 -7.16 -13.58 10.05
N TYR A 207 -5.95 -13.65 9.47
CA TYR A 207 -5.11 -14.83 9.55
C TYR A 207 -4.54 -15.00 10.95
N THR A 208 -4.08 -13.91 11.60
CA THR A 208 -3.60 -13.99 12.99
C THR A 208 -4.65 -14.61 13.90
N LYS A 209 -5.90 -14.12 13.84
CA LYS A 209 -7.03 -14.64 14.61
C LYS A 209 -7.25 -16.15 14.39
N ARG A 210 -7.14 -16.60 13.13
CA ARG A 210 -7.26 -18.03 12.78
C ARG A 210 -6.12 -18.87 13.36
N ILE A 211 -4.88 -18.39 13.25
CA ILE A 211 -3.69 -19.11 13.73
C ILE A 211 -3.71 -19.30 15.25
N ILE A 212 -4.18 -18.29 15.99
CA ILE A 212 -4.27 -18.37 17.45
C ILE A 212 -5.58 -19.02 17.94
N CYS A 213 -6.44 -19.47 17.03
CA CYS A 213 -7.76 -20.04 17.34
C CYS A 213 -8.62 -19.14 18.24
N GLU A 214 -8.57 -17.82 18.07
CA GLU A 214 -9.39 -16.90 18.88
C GLU A 214 -10.86 -17.02 18.45
N GLU A 215 -11.72 -17.40 19.39
CA GLU A 215 -13.16 -17.59 19.20
C GLU A 215 -13.95 -16.27 19.29
N GLY A 216 -15.24 -16.30 18.90
CA GLY A 216 -16.15 -15.16 19.01
C GLY A 216 -15.97 -14.07 17.94
N THR A 217 -16.71 -12.97 18.06
CA THR A 217 -16.72 -11.84 17.10
C THR A 217 -15.71 -10.74 17.44
N GLY A 218 -15.15 -10.76 18.66
CA GLY A 218 -14.15 -9.80 19.14
C GLY A 218 -12.80 -9.88 18.41
N CYS A 219 -11.96 -8.88 18.62
CA CYS A 219 -10.57 -8.89 18.16
C CYS A 219 -9.67 -8.42 19.30
N GLY A 220 -8.87 -9.33 19.84
CA GLY A 220 -7.85 -9.04 20.86
C GLY A 220 -6.62 -8.30 20.31
N LEU A 221 -6.56 -8.06 19.00
CA LEU A 221 -5.49 -7.32 18.33
C LEU A 221 -4.08 -7.86 18.63
N ILE A 222 -3.93 -9.18 18.70
CA ILE A 222 -2.64 -9.83 18.99
C ILE A 222 -1.58 -9.52 17.92
N CYS A 223 -2.00 -9.24 16.68
CA CYS A 223 -1.13 -8.79 15.59
C CYS A 223 -0.51 -7.39 15.79
N LYS A 224 -0.79 -6.71 16.91
CA LYS A 224 -0.03 -5.52 17.33
C LYS A 224 1.38 -5.90 17.76
N ASN A 225 1.48 -6.93 18.62
CA ASN A 225 2.72 -7.27 19.31
C ASN A 225 3.37 -8.52 18.74
N LYS A 226 2.70 -9.22 17.80
CA LYS A 226 3.18 -10.46 17.22
C LYS A 226 3.09 -10.40 15.70
N LYS A 227 4.21 -10.70 15.08
CA LYS A 227 4.35 -11.03 13.66
C LYS A 227 4.82 -12.48 13.58
N TYR A 228 4.55 -13.17 12.49
CA TYR A 228 4.86 -14.60 12.39
C TYR A 228 5.75 -14.86 11.20
N HIS A 229 6.80 -15.64 11.43
CA HIS A 229 7.60 -16.27 10.39
C HIS A 229 7.03 -17.69 10.18
N LEU A 230 6.62 -17.98 8.95
CA LEU A 230 5.96 -19.21 8.53
C LEU A 230 6.83 -19.92 7.49
N TYR A 231 6.80 -21.24 7.51
CA TYR A 231 7.44 -22.08 6.50
C TYR A 231 6.39 -22.86 5.73
N HIS A 232 6.53 -22.92 4.41
CA HIS A 232 5.68 -23.70 3.51
C HIS A 232 6.54 -24.43 2.48
N GLU A 233 6.27 -25.72 2.26
CA GLU A 233 7.13 -26.62 1.48
C GLU A 233 7.42 -26.17 0.04
N VAL A 234 6.52 -25.38 -0.56
CA VAL A 234 6.65 -24.91 -1.95
C VAL A 234 7.17 -23.48 -2.06
N THR A 235 6.83 -22.63 -1.09
CA THR A 235 7.14 -21.19 -1.15
C THR A 235 8.23 -20.78 -0.16
N GLU A 236 8.77 -21.76 0.56
CA GLU A 236 9.78 -21.60 1.61
C GLU A 236 9.29 -20.65 2.71
N GLU A 237 9.92 -19.49 2.84
CA GLU A 237 9.68 -18.54 3.93
C GLU A 237 8.57 -17.55 3.59
N LEU A 238 7.60 -17.44 4.49
CA LEU A 238 6.51 -16.47 4.43
C LEU A 238 6.42 -15.69 5.74
N PHE A 239 6.02 -14.44 5.64
CA PHE A 239 5.92 -13.51 6.76
C PHE A 239 4.48 -13.06 6.89
N MET A 240 3.87 -13.26 8.05
CA MET A 240 2.50 -12.85 8.31
C MET A 240 2.44 -11.60 9.15
N ASP A 241 1.71 -10.61 8.62
CA ASP A 241 1.35 -9.39 9.34
C ASP A 241 -0.17 -9.17 9.25
N GLY A 242 -0.86 -9.46 10.36
CA GLY A 242 -2.31 -9.34 10.46
C GLY A 242 -3.06 -10.22 9.46
N ASN A 243 -3.50 -9.62 8.35
CA ASN A 243 -4.31 -10.27 7.32
C ASN A 243 -3.54 -10.55 6.03
N ALA A 244 -2.27 -10.18 5.97
CA ALA A 244 -1.42 -10.37 4.80
C ALA A 244 -0.35 -11.44 5.05
N LEU A 245 -0.04 -12.16 3.98
CA LEU A 245 1.17 -12.96 3.85
C LEU A 245 2.09 -12.24 2.87
N LEU A 246 3.36 -12.13 3.27
CA LEU A 246 4.42 -11.44 2.56
C LEU A 246 5.54 -12.45 2.26
N ALA A 247 6.16 -12.32 1.10
CA ALA A 247 7.43 -12.97 0.79
C ALA A 247 8.56 -11.94 0.86
N ALA A 248 9.71 -12.36 1.36
CA ALA A 248 10.93 -11.59 1.26
C ALA A 248 11.52 -11.74 -0.14
N ILE A 249 11.78 -10.63 -0.82
CA ILE A 249 12.48 -10.65 -2.12
C ILE A 249 13.72 -9.75 -2.02
N PRO A 250 14.92 -10.25 -2.33
CA PRO A 250 16.13 -9.44 -2.34
C PRO A 250 15.98 -8.25 -3.29
N PHE A 251 16.11 -7.04 -2.74
CA PHE A 251 16.07 -5.81 -3.52
C PHE A 251 17.42 -5.58 -4.20
N LYS A 252 17.41 -5.35 -5.52
CA LYS A 252 18.62 -5.07 -6.30
C LYS A 252 18.55 -3.65 -6.86
N GLU A 253 19.46 -2.79 -6.44
CA GLU A 253 19.49 -1.39 -6.88
C GLU A 253 19.58 -1.23 -8.40
N LYS A 254 20.31 -2.14 -9.07
CA LYS A 254 20.44 -2.14 -10.52
C LYS A 254 19.11 -2.30 -11.25
N ASP A 255 18.15 -3.05 -10.69
CA ASP A 255 16.86 -3.26 -11.36
C ASP A 255 16.07 -1.94 -11.37
N ILE A 256 16.15 -1.16 -10.28
CA ILE A 256 15.50 0.15 -10.20
C ILE A 256 16.08 1.16 -11.19
N GLN A 257 17.36 1.03 -11.57
CA GLN A 257 17.93 1.88 -12.62
C GLN A 257 17.17 1.72 -13.94
N GLU A 258 16.54 0.58 -14.22
CA GLU A 258 15.70 0.39 -15.41
C GLU A 258 14.43 1.25 -15.44
N LEU A 259 14.03 1.81 -14.30
CA LEU A 259 12.88 2.71 -14.23
C LEU A 259 13.20 4.11 -14.74
N ASN A 260 14.49 4.48 -14.89
CA ASN A 260 15.07 5.65 -15.62
C ASN A 260 14.38 7.02 -15.46
N ASN A 261 13.39 7.16 -14.57
CA ASN A 261 12.49 8.30 -14.46
C ASN A 261 12.47 8.83 -13.02
N GLU A 262 12.25 10.14 -12.87
CA GLU A 262 12.24 10.83 -11.57
C GLU A 262 10.95 10.65 -10.77
N ASN A 263 9.90 10.05 -11.35
CA ASN A 263 8.56 9.98 -10.76
C ASN A 263 8.33 8.68 -9.97
N PHE A 264 9.26 8.33 -9.08
CA PHE A 264 8.99 7.28 -8.11
C PHE A 264 9.65 7.51 -6.75
N SER A 265 9.07 6.86 -5.75
CA SER A 265 9.60 6.77 -4.39
C SER A 265 9.78 5.31 -3.99
N LEU A 266 10.79 5.05 -3.16
CA LEU A 266 11.04 3.73 -2.58
C LEU A 266 10.52 3.71 -1.15
N ILE A 267 9.69 2.72 -0.84
CA ILE A 267 9.11 2.54 0.48
C ILE A 267 9.91 1.50 1.25
N ASN A 268 10.44 1.90 2.40
CA ASN A 268 10.90 0.99 3.43
C ASN A 268 9.72 0.70 4.37
N SER A 269 9.01 -0.38 4.10
CA SER A 269 8.00 -0.95 5.02
C SER A 269 8.49 -2.30 5.55
N HIS A 270 7.94 -2.76 6.68
CA HIS A 270 8.23 -4.07 7.26
C HIS A 270 9.73 -4.36 7.42
N SER A 271 10.47 -3.41 7.99
CA SER A 271 11.92 -3.54 8.22
C SER A 271 12.30 -4.83 8.96
N TRP A 272 11.42 -5.31 9.85
CA TRP A 272 11.58 -6.56 10.61
C TRP A 272 11.75 -7.80 9.71
N ILE A 273 11.24 -7.80 8.47
CA ILE A 273 11.45 -8.92 7.53
C ILE A 273 12.91 -8.97 7.08
N LYS A 274 13.59 -7.82 6.96
CA LYS A 274 14.97 -7.76 6.47
C LYS A 274 15.95 -8.48 7.39
N GLU A 275 15.63 -8.63 8.67
CA GLU A 275 16.44 -9.38 9.64
C GLU A 275 16.57 -10.87 9.29
N TYR A 276 15.65 -11.39 8.47
CA TYR A 276 15.60 -12.78 8.02
C TYR A 276 16.18 -12.98 6.62
N ILE A 277 16.42 -11.89 5.87
CA ILE A 277 17.04 -11.93 4.54
C ILE A 277 18.56 -11.92 4.74
N LYS A 278 19.17 -13.09 4.89
CA LYS A 278 20.64 -13.27 4.92
C LYS A 278 21.19 -13.62 3.55
#